data_AF-A0A957E2B2-F1
#
_entry.id   AF-A0A957E2B2-F1
#
_cell.length_a   1.000
_cell.length_b   1.000
_cell.length_c   1.000
_cell.angle_alpha   90.00
_cell.angle_beta   90.00
_cell.angle_gamma   90.00
#
_symmetry.space_group_name_H-M   'P 1'
#
loop_
_entity.id
_entity.type
_entity.pdbx_description
1 polymer ?
#
loop_
_entity_poly.entity_id
_entity_poly.type
_entity_poly.pdbx_seq_one_letter_code
_entity_poly.pdbx_strand_id
1 'polypeptide(L)'
;MKFNHQLIPTIGFILAVILFASFLPGGVFGQGEPSPPIVQNTLSPDAVETTQSSAFTYQGNLEKNSQPVNAACSFQFSLWDALNGGAQQGSTQTQNNVPIQVGIFTVQLDFGNQFTGDARWLETAVQCVGDNGFTTLSPRQSLGSTPYAIGLRPGAVIEGETTPFTGVVTGLTSNPDGVGIYGESTEGFGVWGTGAVGLYGNGNTDGIGVFGTSQNGNGVYASSTSADAVQGVSVNANGVSGSSTTKNGVLGQSSANSNTLGEAAGVKGISNGAYAEGVYGRGWSGVIGEGYTGVQGIGLESYGSDTIGVYGYGSSMGVWGRNESSAAGAIGVYGNIGTVYAGSNSAAVFGYNWGTGSSGIGVWGQQDGTGYGVYGYAPQGGYAVVGETLNGGYAGFFKGNVHVVGTLSKGAGSFKIDHPLDPANKYLYHSFVESPDMMNIYNGNVTTDSEGLATVTMPDWFEALNQEFRYQLTVIGQFAQAIVIDEIAGNQFRIQTDKPLVKVSWQVTGIRHDPFAEVNRIPVEEEKPDDEKGHYLYPEVYGKDVREGVWYATSPNYRESINNPDTTTLESIHGAGK
;
A
#
# COMPACT_ATOMS: atom_id res chain seq x y z
N MET A 1 1.75 -48.44 78.15
CA MET A 1 2.27 -48.92 76.84
C MET A 1 3.12 -47.80 76.26
N LYS A 2 4.30 -48.09 75.72
CA LYS A 2 5.19 -47.10 75.09
C LYS A 2 5.84 -47.75 73.86
N PHE A 3 6.04 -46.99 72.79
CA PHE A 3 6.71 -47.41 71.54
C PHE A 3 8.21 -47.12 71.62
N ASN A 4 9.06 -47.98 71.05
CA ASN A 4 10.49 -47.72 70.89
C ASN A 4 11.01 -48.16 69.50
N HIS A 5 11.95 -47.41 68.93
CA HIS A 5 12.57 -47.66 67.61
C HIS A 5 13.92 -48.38 67.73
N GLN A 6 14.15 -49.43 66.92
CA GLN A 6 15.48 -49.79 66.41
C GLN A 6 15.38 -50.51 65.04
N LEU A 7 16.23 -50.09 64.10
CA LEU A 7 16.51 -50.80 62.83
C LEU A 7 18.02 -50.93 62.68
N ILE A 8 18.51 -52.18 62.60
CA ILE A 8 19.89 -52.55 62.21
C ILE A 8 19.77 -53.42 60.94
N PRO A 9 20.62 -53.21 59.91
CA PRO A 9 20.46 -53.80 58.59
C PRO A 9 21.12 -55.17 58.47
N THR A 10 20.71 -55.97 57.48
CA THR A 10 21.46 -57.16 57.04
C THR A 10 21.74 -57.13 55.54
N ILE A 11 22.98 -57.48 55.23
CA ILE A 11 23.67 -57.48 53.94
C ILE A 11 23.37 -58.80 53.21
N GLY A 12 23.18 -58.72 51.89
CA GLY A 12 23.21 -59.87 50.97
C GLY A 12 24.00 -59.51 49.71
N PHE A 13 25.21 -60.03 49.63
CA PHE A 13 26.18 -59.93 48.53
C PHE A 13 25.80 -60.89 47.39
N ILE A 14 26.07 -60.55 46.11
CA ILE A 14 26.97 -61.31 45.21
C ILE A 14 26.97 -60.81 43.74
N LEU A 15 28.21 -60.57 43.29
CA LEU A 15 28.86 -60.59 41.97
C LEU A 15 28.37 -59.75 40.78
N ALA A 16 29.27 -58.87 40.36
CA ALA A 16 29.47 -58.40 39.00
C ALA A 16 30.59 -59.19 38.32
N VAL A 17 30.47 -59.44 37.01
CA VAL A 17 31.59 -59.76 36.10
C VAL A 17 31.58 -58.78 34.93
N ILE A 18 32.79 -58.27 34.69
CA ILE A 18 33.32 -57.26 33.77
C ILE A 18 33.13 -57.64 32.27
N LEU A 19 32.82 -56.68 31.37
CA LEU A 19 33.74 -56.23 30.29
C LEU A 19 33.18 -55.13 29.37
N PHE A 20 34.10 -54.23 29.00
CA PHE A 20 34.02 -53.08 28.09
C PHE A 20 33.96 -53.50 26.61
N ALA A 21 33.22 -52.76 25.77
CA ALA A 21 33.55 -52.57 24.35
C ALA A 21 32.87 -51.30 23.80
N SER A 22 33.58 -50.62 22.91
CA SER A 22 33.40 -49.25 22.43
C SER A 22 33.14 -49.19 20.91
N PHE A 23 32.73 -48.00 20.46
CA PHE A 23 32.77 -47.40 19.10
C PHE A 23 31.56 -47.50 18.13
N LEU A 24 31.22 -46.28 17.66
CA LEU A 24 30.31 -45.70 16.63
C LEU A 24 30.53 -46.21 15.17
N PRO A 25 29.93 -45.64 14.08
CA PRO A 25 28.61 -45.03 13.78
C PRO A 25 27.98 -45.46 12.40
N GLY A 26 26.78 -44.95 12.05
CA GLY A 26 26.23 -44.82 10.68
C GLY A 26 25.17 -45.88 10.30
N GLY A 27 24.11 -45.64 9.51
CA GLY A 27 23.54 -44.49 8.83
C GLY A 27 22.40 -44.97 7.89
N VAL A 28 21.34 -44.15 7.75
CA VAL A 28 20.60 -43.86 6.49
C VAL A 28 19.62 -44.90 5.86
N PHE A 29 18.32 -44.51 5.88
CA PHE A 29 17.19 -44.61 4.92
C PHE A 29 16.62 -45.96 4.41
N GLY A 30 15.28 -46.04 4.43
CA GLY A 30 14.46 -46.97 3.63
C GLY A 30 12.95 -46.72 3.79
N GLN A 31 12.33 -46.08 2.80
CA GLN A 31 10.88 -45.91 2.63
C GLN A 31 10.17 -47.23 2.26
N GLY A 32 8.92 -47.36 2.73
CA GLY A 32 7.76 -47.69 1.90
C GLY A 32 7.46 -49.16 1.57
N GLU A 33 6.29 -49.62 2.03
CA GLU A 33 5.30 -50.53 1.40
C GLU A 33 4.62 -51.45 2.46
N PRO A 34 3.37 -51.89 2.24
CA PRO A 34 2.24 -51.62 3.11
C PRO A 34 1.88 -52.83 3.97
N SER A 35 1.00 -52.65 4.96
CA SER A 35 0.47 -53.75 5.77
C SER A 35 -1.06 -53.73 5.82
N PRO A 36 -1.69 -54.92 5.93
CA PRO A 36 -3.04 -55.23 5.43
C PRO A 36 -4.15 -54.86 6.42
N PRO A 37 -5.45 -54.95 6.04
CA PRO A 37 -6.53 -54.54 6.91
C PRO A 37 -6.67 -55.51 8.08
N ILE A 38 -6.63 -54.99 9.31
CA ILE A 38 -7.01 -55.76 10.50
C ILE A 38 -8.48 -55.46 10.80
N VAL A 39 -9.28 -56.52 10.70
CA VAL A 39 -10.71 -56.59 10.98
C VAL A 39 -11.00 -56.02 12.37
N GLN A 40 -11.92 -55.04 12.42
CA GLN A 40 -12.53 -54.59 13.66
C GLN A 40 -13.30 -55.75 14.29
N ASN A 41 -12.82 -56.23 15.44
CA ASN A 41 -13.65 -56.99 16.36
C ASN A 41 -14.13 -56.01 17.43
N THR A 42 -15.40 -55.62 17.35
CA THR A 42 -16.05 -54.76 18.33
C THR A 42 -16.18 -55.49 19.65
N LEU A 43 -15.35 -55.11 20.61
CA LEU A 43 -15.63 -55.26 22.03
C LEU A 43 -15.41 -53.88 22.65
N SER A 44 -16.49 -53.16 22.92
CA SER A 44 -16.45 -52.04 23.85
C SER A 44 -16.12 -52.60 25.23
N PRO A 45 -15.00 -52.21 25.87
CA PRO A 45 -14.94 -52.27 27.31
C PRO A 45 -15.66 -51.02 27.81
N ASP A 46 -16.83 -51.19 28.42
CA ASP A 46 -17.27 -50.25 29.44
C ASP A 46 -16.14 -50.18 30.48
N ALA A 47 -15.30 -49.16 30.38
CA ALA A 47 -14.32 -48.86 31.40
C ALA A 47 -15.10 -48.36 32.61
N VAL A 48 -15.38 -49.25 33.55
CA VAL A 48 -15.71 -48.85 34.92
C VAL A 48 -14.44 -48.20 35.46
N GLU A 49 -14.42 -46.86 35.43
CA GLU A 49 -13.37 -46.07 36.06
C GLU A 49 -13.49 -46.27 37.57
N THR A 50 -12.68 -47.16 38.14
CA THR A 50 -12.59 -47.29 39.59
C THR A 50 -11.70 -46.17 40.09
N THR A 51 -12.30 -45.09 40.59
CA THR A 51 -11.57 -44.06 41.33
C THR A 51 -10.78 -44.71 42.47
N GLN A 52 -9.47 -44.48 42.50
CA GLN A 52 -8.60 -45.02 43.55
C GLN A 52 -9.07 -44.51 44.92
N SER A 53 -9.35 -45.43 45.85
CA SER A 53 -9.83 -45.12 47.21
C SER A 53 -8.82 -44.28 47.99
N SER A 54 -9.30 -43.42 48.89
CA SER A 54 -8.49 -42.64 49.85
C SER A 54 -7.88 -43.49 50.97
N ALA A 55 -8.09 -44.80 50.95
CA ALA A 55 -7.56 -45.73 51.94
C ALA A 55 -6.03 -45.90 51.81
N PHE A 56 -5.33 -45.95 52.94
CA PHE A 56 -3.90 -46.26 53.01
C PHE A 56 -3.61 -47.37 54.04
N THR A 57 -2.48 -48.06 53.87
CA THR A 57 -2.04 -49.09 54.81
C THR A 57 -1.21 -48.44 55.93
N TYR A 58 -1.53 -48.76 57.17
CA TYR A 58 -0.80 -48.32 58.36
C TYR A 58 -0.29 -49.53 59.15
N GLN A 59 1.01 -49.52 59.45
CA GLN A 59 1.67 -50.54 60.26
C GLN A 59 2.22 -49.90 61.54
N GLY A 60 1.93 -50.53 62.69
CA GLY A 60 2.39 -50.08 64.00
C GLY A 60 3.02 -51.22 64.81
N ASN A 61 3.79 -50.86 65.84
CA ASN A 61 4.45 -51.77 66.79
C ASN A 61 3.96 -51.54 68.25
N LEU A 62 3.05 -52.37 68.74
CA LEU A 62 2.49 -52.25 70.07
C LEU A 62 3.29 -53.02 71.14
N GLU A 63 3.74 -52.30 72.17
CA GLU A 63 4.34 -52.88 73.37
C GLU A 63 3.52 -52.61 74.64
N LYS A 64 3.34 -53.64 75.48
CA LYS A 64 2.74 -53.56 76.81
C LYS A 64 3.80 -53.94 77.85
N ASN A 65 4.06 -53.05 78.81
CA ASN A 65 5.09 -53.22 79.84
C ASN A 65 6.49 -53.54 79.26
N SER A 66 6.86 -52.85 78.17
CA SER A 66 8.14 -53.05 77.45
C SER A 66 8.33 -54.46 76.87
N GLN A 67 7.22 -55.17 76.62
CA GLN A 67 7.20 -56.45 75.91
C GLN A 67 6.29 -56.33 74.67
N PRO A 68 6.70 -56.89 73.52
CA PRO A 68 5.89 -56.87 72.31
C PRO A 68 4.60 -57.66 72.52
N VAL A 69 3.47 -57.08 72.09
CA VAL A 69 2.16 -57.75 72.18
C VAL A 69 2.07 -58.86 71.11
N ASN A 70 1.61 -60.06 71.50
CA ASN A 70 1.39 -61.20 70.59
C ASN A 70 -0.02 -61.78 70.79
N ALA A 71 -1.02 -60.95 70.51
CA ALA A 71 -2.44 -61.27 70.67
C ALA A 71 -3.28 -60.39 69.72
N ALA A 72 -4.55 -60.74 69.48
CA ALA A 72 -5.44 -59.86 68.72
C ALA A 72 -5.99 -58.74 69.62
N CYS A 73 -6.03 -57.51 69.09
CA CYS A 73 -6.59 -56.34 69.78
C CYS A 73 -7.50 -55.55 68.84
N SER A 74 -8.49 -54.85 69.40
CA SER A 74 -9.28 -53.87 68.66
C SER A 74 -8.62 -52.50 68.75
N PHE A 75 -8.70 -51.72 67.69
CA PHE A 75 -8.15 -50.38 67.58
C PHE A 75 -9.20 -49.35 67.16
N GLN A 76 -9.08 -48.14 67.68
CA GLN A 76 -9.76 -46.95 67.18
C GLN A 76 -8.71 -45.95 66.72
N PHE A 77 -8.88 -45.46 65.49
CA PHE A 77 -8.01 -44.46 64.89
C PHE A 77 -8.82 -43.20 64.58
N SER A 78 -8.36 -42.06 65.07
CA SER A 78 -8.92 -40.75 64.75
C SER A 78 -7.82 -39.82 64.22
N LEU A 79 -8.14 -38.99 63.24
CA LEU A 79 -7.20 -38.11 62.56
C LEU A 79 -7.40 -36.67 63.07
N TRP A 80 -6.31 -35.95 63.30
CA TRP A 80 -6.33 -34.63 63.91
C TRP A 80 -5.41 -33.64 63.18
N ASP A 81 -5.70 -32.35 63.32
CA ASP A 81 -4.94 -31.23 62.75
C ASP A 81 -3.86 -30.65 63.69
N ALA A 82 -3.68 -31.23 64.89
CA ALA A 82 -2.64 -30.85 65.84
C ALA A 82 -2.16 -32.02 66.71
N LEU A 83 -0.91 -31.92 67.18
CA LEU A 83 -0.29 -32.90 68.09
C LEU A 83 -1.00 -33.00 69.45
N ASN A 84 -1.43 -31.86 70.00
CA ASN A 84 -2.21 -31.75 71.25
C ASN A 84 -3.40 -30.81 70.99
N GLY A 85 -4.59 -31.14 71.48
CA GLY A 85 -5.81 -30.38 71.17
C GLY A 85 -6.26 -30.57 69.72
N GLY A 86 -6.63 -29.48 69.04
CA GLY A 86 -7.03 -29.50 67.63
C GLY A 86 -8.45 -29.99 67.36
N ALA A 87 -8.83 -30.02 66.08
CA ALA A 87 -10.09 -30.57 65.59
C ALA A 87 -9.87 -31.93 64.89
N GLN A 88 -10.80 -32.84 65.12
CA GLN A 88 -10.82 -34.13 64.43
C GLN A 88 -11.18 -33.94 62.95
N GLN A 89 -10.43 -34.60 62.07
CA GLN A 89 -10.61 -34.62 60.62
C GLN A 89 -11.19 -35.97 60.20
N GLY A 90 -12.38 -35.99 59.60
CA GLY A 90 -13.08 -37.22 59.23
C GLY A 90 -13.56 -38.06 60.44
N SER A 91 -14.12 -39.24 60.15
CA SER A 91 -14.71 -40.12 61.17
C SER A 91 -13.68 -41.07 61.79
N THR A 92 -13.91 -41.47 63.05
CA THR A 92 -13.07 -42.46 63.74
C THR A 92 -13.22 -43.84 63.09
N GLN A 93 -12.09 -44.43 62.68
CA GLN A 93 -12.03 -45.76 62.09
C GLN A 93 -11.83 -46.81 63.18
N THR A 94 -12.79 -47.73 63.35
CA THR A 94 -12.70 -48.83 64.32
C THR A 94 -12.33 -50.13 63.61
N GLN A 95 -11.21 -50.72 64.00
CA GLN A 95 -10.70 -51.99 63.47
C GLN A 95 -10.75 -53.04 64.57
N ASN A 96 -11.66 -54.01 64.44
CA ASN A 96 -11.88 -55.02 65.46
C ASN A 96 -10.99 -56.25 65.24
N ASN A 97 -10.49 -56.85 66.33
CA ASN A 97 -9.77 -58.12 66.31
C ASN A 97 -8.57 -58.14 65.34
N VAL A 98 -7.79 -57.06 65.31
CA VAL A 98 -6.58 -56.96 64.49
C VAL A 98 -5.50 -57.87 65.07
N PRO A 99 -4.98 -58.85 64.31
CA PRO A 99 -3.93 -59.72 64.78
C PRO A 99 -2.62 -58.94 64.96
N ILE A 100 -1.97 -59.13 66.11
CA ILE A 100 -0.64 -58.57 66.40
C ILE A 100 0.34 -59.71 66.57
N GLN A 101 1.46 -59.66 65.84
CA GLN A 101 2.53 -60.66 65.93
C GLN A 101 3.85 -59.99 66.27
N VAL A 102 4.43 -60.38 67.41
CA VAL A 102 5.69 -59.80 67.92
C VAL A 102 5.65 -58.26 67.92
N GLY A 103 4.53 -57.71 68.38
CA GLY A 103 4.27 -56.27 68.47
C GLY A 103 3.73 -55.64 67.17
N ILE A 104 3.94 -56.24 66.00
CA ILE A 104 3.56 -55.61 64.73
C ILE A 104 2.10 -55.90 64.37
N PHE A 105 1.37 -54.86 63.95
CA PHE A 105 0.03 -54.96 63.36
C PHE A 105 -0.05 -54.14 62.07
N THR A 106 -0.95 -54.51 61.17
CA THR A 106 -1.20 -53.79 59.92
C THR A 106 -2.69 -53.65 59.69
N VAL A 107 -3.15 -52.44 59.35
CA VAL A 107 -4.55 -52.10 59.09
C VAL A 107 -4.67 -51.22 57.84
N GLN A 108 -5.84 -51.22 57.23
CA GLN A 108 -6.20 -50.26 56.19
C GLN A 108 -7.10 -49.18 56.79
N LEU A 109 -6.75 -47.91 56.58
CA LEU A 109 -7.46 -46.75 57.13
C LEU A 109 -7.95 -45.87 56.00
N ASP A 110 -9.20 -45.40 56.07
CA ASP A 110 -9.76 -44.44 55.13
C ASP A 110 -10.51 -43.35 55.90
N PHE A 111 -9.96 -42.12 55.89
CA PHE A 111 -10.58 -40.96 56.51
C PHE A 111 -11.34 -40.08 55.49
N GLY A 112 -11.40 -40.50 54.22
CA GLY A 112 -11.87 -39.68 53.10
C GLY A 112 -10.84 -38.63 52.65
N ASN A 113 -11.31 -37.58 51.98
CA ASN A 113 -10.47 -36.51 51.42
C ASN A 113 -9.94 -35.54 52.50
N GLN A 114 -9.10 -36.02 53.42
CA GLN A 114 -8.54 -35.22 54.55
C GLN A 114 -7.05 -34.89 54.40
N PHE A 115 -6.40 -35.43 53.37
CA PHE A 115 -4.97 -35.25 53.08
C PHE A 115 -4.76 -34.27 51.92
N THR A 116 -4.75 -32.97 52.24
CA THR A 116 -4.65 -31.85 51.27
C THR A 116 -3.28 -31.17 51.23
N GLY A 117 -2.30 -31.70 51.97
CA GLY A 117 -0.95 -31.13 52.09
C GLY A 117 -0.62 -30.57 53.48
N ASP A 118 -1.64 -30.34 54.32
CA ASP A 118 -1.45 -29.95 55.71
C ASP A 118 -0.93 -31.09 56.59
N ALA A 119 -0.27 -30.74 57.70
CA ALA A 119 0.15 -31.71 58.70
C ALA A 119 -1.06 -32.44 59.35
N ARG A 120 -0.91 -33.75 59.57
CA ARG A 120 -1.94 -34.61 60.19
C ARG A 120 -1.34 -35.50 61.27
N TRP A 121 -2.11 -35.75 62.32
CA TRP A 121 -1.71 -36.60 63.44
C TRP A 121 -2.74 -37.71 63.67
N LEU A 122 -2.27 -38.95 63.74
CA LEU A 122 -3.05 -40.13 64.02
C LEU A 122 -3.08 -40.40 65.53
N GLU A 123 -4.26 -40.32 66.13
CA GLU A 123 -4.51 -40.80 67.48
C GLU A 123 -4.94 -42.26 67.42
N THR A 124 -4.34 -43.10 68.26
CA THR A 124 -4.63 -44.53 68.32
C THR A 124 -5.09 -44.87 69.72
N ALA A 125 -6.26 -45.49 69.85
CA ALA A 125 -6.71 -46.13 71.07
C ALA A 125 -6.80 -47.63 70.86
N VAL A 126 -6.37 -48.42 71.84
CA VAL A 126 -6.29 -49.88 71.73
C VAL A 126 -7.02 -50.57 72.88
N GLN A 127 -7.68 -51.67 72.58
CA GLN A 127 -8.27 -52.58 73.55
C GLN A 127 -7.85 -54.01 73.21
N CYS A 128 -7.04 -54.65 74.06
CA CYS A 128 -6.69 -56.05 73.91
C CYS A 128 -7.61 -56.93 74.75
N VAL A 129 -7.61 -58.24 74.48
CA VAL A 129 -8.39 -59.23 75.25
C VAL A 129 -8.04 -59.11 76.75
N GLY A 130 -9.05 -58.82 77.59
CA GLY A 130 -8.90 -58.61 79.03
C GLY A 130 -8.82 -57.15 79.50
N ASP A 131 -8.80 -56.17 78.58
CA ASP A 131 -8.84 -54.74 78.92
C ASP A 131 -10.29 -54.24 79.10
N ASN A 132 -10.54 -53.38 80.11
CA ASN A 132 -11.88 -52.86 80.46
C ASN A 132 -12.42 -51.76 79.50
N GLY A 133 -11.71 -51.45 78.42
CA GLY A 133 -12.07 -50.43 77.43
C GLY A 133 -10.86 -50.00 76.60
N PHE A 134 -11.10 -49.12 75.62
CA PHE A 134 -10.03 -48.54 74.80
C PHE A 134 -9.13 -47.62 75.63
N THR A 135 -7.81 -47.81 75.50
CA THR A 135 -6.81 -46.93 76.08
C THR A 135 -6.15 -46.10 74.98
N THR A 136 -6.26 -44.77 75.03
CA THR A 136 -5.59 -43.86 74.09
C THR A 136 -4.09 -43.87 74.31
N LEU A 137 -3.34 -44.04 73.23
CA LEU A 137 -1.89 -44.00 73.21
C LEU A 137 -1.43 -42.56 72.94
N SER A 138 -0.55 -42.03 73.79
CA SER A 138 -0.01 -40.68 73.70
C SER A 138 1.52 -40.69 73.59
N PRO A 139 2.14 -39.80 72.78
CA PRO A 139 1.51 -38.75 71.97
C PRO A 139 0.89 -39.29 70.66
N ARG A 140 0.06 -38.46 70.00
CA ARG A 140 -0.42 -38.73 68.64
C ARG A 140 0.76 -38.83 67.68
N GLN A 141 0.63 -39.67 66.66
CA GLN A 141 1.70 -39.89 65.70
C GLN A 141 1.55 -38.96 64.50
N SER A 142 2.60 -38.21 64.17
CA SER A 142 2.63 -37.42 62.93
C SER A 142 2.60 -38.36 61.74
N LEU A 143 1.71 -38.12 60.79
CA LEU A 143 1.72 -38.78 59.49
C LEU A 143 2.68 -38.01 58.58
N GLY A 144 3.86 -38.60 58.37
CA GLY A 144 4.91 -38.00 57.54
C GLY A 144 4.57 -38.01 56.05
N SER A 145 5.22 -37.12 55.30
CA SER A 145 5.12 -37.09 53.84
C SER A 145 5.60 -38.43 53.24
N THR A 146 4.91 -38.90 52.20
CA THR A 146 5.41 -40.04 51.40
C THR A 146 6.61 -39.57 50.57
N PRO A 147 7.77 -40.24 50.63
CA PRO A 147 9.01 -39.75 50.00
C PRO A 147 8.92 -39.52 48.49
N TYR A 148 8.12 -40.31 47.77
CA TYR A 148 7.84 -40.15 46.35
C TYR A 148 6.38 -40.55 46.04
N ALA A 149 5.61 -39.62 45.47
CA ALA A 149 4.37 -39.94 44.78
C ALA A 149 4.67 -40.03 43.28
N ILE A 150 4.31 -41.15 42.63
CA ILE A 150 4.62 -41.40 41.20
C ILE A 150 3.66 -40.63 40.26
N GLY A 151 2.53 -40.12 40.78
CA GLY A 151 1.61 -39.30 40.01
C GLY A 151 0.47 -38.73 40.84
N LEU A 152 -0.28 -37.81 40.24
CA LEU A 152 -1.55 -37.31 40.77
C LEU A 152 -2.69 -38.20 40.28
N ARG A 153 -3.73 -38.36 41.10
CA ARG A 153 -4.97 -39.03 40.67
C ARG A 153 -5.71 -38.15 39.63
N PRO A 154 -6.47 -38.75 38.70
CA PRO A 154 -7.45 -38.00 37.91
C PRO A 154 -8.36 -37.15 38.82
N GLY A 155 -8.60 -35.89 38.43
CA GLY A 155 -9.40 -34.94 39.20
C GLY A 155 -8.73 -34.35 40.46
N ALA A 156 -7.43 -34.59 40.68
CA ALA A 156 -6.69 -33.87 41.71
C ALA A 156 -6.65 -32.37 41.39
N VAL A 157 -6.97 -31.54 42.38
CA VAL A 157 -6.81 -30.09 42.32
C VAL A 157 -5.56 -29.72 43.13
N ILE A 158 -4.65 -28.97 42.52
CA ILE A 158 -3.47 -28.43 43.20
C ILE A 158 -3.76 -26.97 43.53
N GLU A 159 -3.84 -26.65 44.81
CA GLU A 159 -4.10 -25.29 45.31
C GLU A 159 -3.00 -24.90 46.32
N GLY A 160 -2.63 -23.62 46.35
CA GLY A 160 -1.65 -23.09 47.29
C GLY A 160 -1.19 -21.68 46.90
N GLU A 161 -0.70 -20.91 47.86
CA GLU A 161 -0.02 -19.64 47.58
C GLU A 161 1.39 -19.93 47.07
N THR A 162 1.66 -19.56 45.82
CA THR A 162 3.02 -19.58 45.29
C THR A 162 3.71 -18.25 45.55
N THR A 163 5.01 -18.29 45.79
CA THR A 163 5.83 -17.07 45.73
C THR A 163 5.90 -16.59 44.27
N PRO A 164 6.17 -15.29 44.04
CA PRO A 164 6.35 -14.78 42.68
C PRO A 164 7.31 -15.66 41.86
N PHE A 165 6.91 -15.97 40.63
CA PHE A 165 7.65 -16.80 39.66
C PHE A 165 7.74 -18.32 39.94
N THR A 166 7.05 -18.84 40.95
CA THR A 166 6.90 -20.30 41.13
C THR A 166 5.57 -20.77 40.53
N GLY A 167 5.63 -21.67 39.55
CA GLY A 167 4.44 -22.29 38.97
C GLY A 167 3.87 -23.39 39.87
N VAL A 168 2.54 -23.54 39.88
CA VAL A 168 1.85 -24.64 40.59
C VAL A 168 2.26 -26.01 40.03
N VAL A 169 2.53 -26.08 38.72
CA VAL A 169 3.10 -27.23 38.01
C VAL A 169 4.33 -26.78 37.25
N THR A 170 5.46 -27.45 37.46
CA THR A 170 6.72 -27.16 36.73
C THR A 170 7.22 -28.43 36.04
N GLY A 171 7.22 -28.43 34.71
CA GLY A 171 7.81 -29.49 33.89
C GLY A 171 9.21 -29.10 33.43
N LEU A 172 10.25 -29.72 34.01
CA LEU A 172 11.63 -29.53 33.59
C LEU A 172 12.10 -30.73 32.77
N THR A 173 12.59 -30.49 31.56
CA THR A 173 13.20 -31.51 30.71
C THR A 173 14.56 -31.02 30.22
N SER A 174 15.55 -31.92 30.24
CA SER A 174 16.88 -31.67 29.68
C SER A 174 17.00 -32.16 28.23
N ASN A 175 15.95 -32.77 27.69
CA ASN A 175 15.90 -33.20 26.29
C ASN A 175 15.44 -32.02 25.41
N PRO A 176 16.19 -31.65 24.35
CA PRO A 176 15.78 -30.63 23.39
C PRO A 176 14.40 -30.87 22.76
N ASP A 177 14.00 -32.14 22.61
CA ASP A 177 12.69 -32.56 22.09
C ASP A 177 11.67 -32.89 23.20
N GLY A 178 12.04 -32.67 24.46
CA GLY A 178 11.21 -33.03 25.60
C GLY A 178 9.99 -32.12 25.74
N VAL A 179 8.85 -32.72 26.09
CA VAL A 179 7.64 -31.97 26.45
C VAL A 179 7.63 -31.74 27.96
N GLY A 180 7.63 -30.48 28.39
CA GLY A 180 7.54 -30.14 29.81
C GLY A 180 6.16 -30.44 30.41
N ILE A 181 5.09 -29.96 29.76
CA ILE A 181 3.69 -30.21 30.14
C ILE A 181 2.91 -30.59 28.88
N TYR A 182 2.20 -31.70 28.92
CA TYR A 182 1.35 -32.18 27.83
C TYR A 182 -0.12 -32.23 28.30
N GLY A 183 -0.99 -31.47 27.63
CA GLY A 183 -2.44 -31.50 27.88
C GLY A 183 -3.16 -31.91 26.61
N GLU A 184 -3.91 -33.02 26.68
CA GLU A 184 -4.70 -33.55 25.57
C GLU A 184 -6.17 -33.51 25.93
N SER A 185 -7.00 -32.97 25.04
CA SER A 185 -8.45 -33.11 25.12
C SER A 185 -9.00 -33.43 23.73
N THR A 186 -9.85 -34.46 23.64
CA THR A 186 -10.53 -34.84 22.40
C THR A 186 -11.68 -33.88 22.06
N GLU A 187 -12.22 -33.21 23.08
CA GLU A 187 -13.28 -32.20 22.96
C GLU A 187 -12.98 -31.01 23.90
N GLY A 188 -12.99 -29.78 23.39
CA GLY A 188 -12.71 -28.59 24.20
C GLY A 188 -11.22 -28.23 24.33
N PHE A 189 -10.80 -27.77 25.51
CA PHE A 189 -9.46 -27.21 25.72
C PHE A 189 -8.52 -28.22 26.37
N GLY A 190 -7.36 -28.49 25.75
CA GLY A 190 -6.29 -29.28 26.38
C GLY A 190 -5.62 -28.55 27.55
N VAL A 191 -5.46 -27.23 27.43
CA VAL A 191 -4.96 -26.34 28.50
C VAL A 191 -5.76 -25.03 28.47
N TRP A 192 -6.23 -24.57 29.63
CA TRP A 192 -6.98 -23.32 29.79
C TRP A 192 -6.33 -22.45 30.87
N GLY A 193 -5.85 -21.27 30.49
CA GLY A 193 -5.20 -20.32 31.40
C GLY A 193 -5.98 -19.01 31.51
N THR A 194 -6.18 -18.53 32.75
CA THR A 194 -6.78 -17.23 33.04
C THR A 194 -5.82 -16.40 33.89
N GLY A 195 -5.60 -15.14 33.51
CA GLY A 195 -4.72 -14.22 34.24
C GLY A 195 -4.26 -13.07 33.34
N ALA A 196 -3.34 -12.25 33.84
CA ALA A 196 -2.73 -11.18 33.03
C ALA A 196 -1.95 -11.74 31.82
N VAL A 197 -1.41 -12.96 31.95
CA VAL A 197 -0.79 -13.74 30.88
C VAL A 197 -1.39 -15.15 30.92
N GLY A 198 -2.14 -15.54 29.88
CA GLY A 198 -2.76 -16.88 29.81
C GLY A 198 -1.79 -17.98 29.36
N LEU A 199 -0.83 -17.64 28.49
CA LEU A 199 0.25 -18.52 28.03
C LEU A 199 1.49 -17.67 27.74
N TYR A 200 2.67 -18.11 28.21
CA TYR A 200 3.96 -17.49 27.90
C TYR A 200 4.90 -18.54 27.32
N GLY A 201 5.26 -18.40 26.05
CA GLY A 201 6.17 -19.28 25.34
C GLY A 201 7.50 -18.58 25.05
N ASN A 202 8.61 -19.15 25.52
CA ASN A 202 9.96 -18.67 25.24
C ASN A 202 10.78 -19.79 24.60
N GLY A 203 11.00 -19.70 23.29
CA GLY A 203 11.90 -20.59 22.56
C GLY A 203 13.36 -20.14 22.73
N ASN A 204 14.28 -21.09 22.96
CA ASN A 204 15.72 -20.81 22.93
C ASN A 204 16.22 -20.59 21.48
N THR A 205 17.53 -20.60 21.23
CA THR A 205 18.18 -20.06 20.02
C THR A 205 17.55 -20.41 18.66
N ASP A 206 16.84 -21.53 18.53
CA ASP A 206 16.12 -21.93 17.30
C ASP A 206 14.65 -22.40 17.56
N GLY A 207 14.12 -22.18 18.76
CA GLY A 207 12.83 -22.72 19.20
C GLY A 207 11.62 -21.84 18.84
N ILE A 208 10.47 -22.47 18.59
CA ILE A 208 9.20 -21.77 18.42
C ILE A 208 8.59 -21.49 19.80
N GLY A 209 8.33 -20.22 20.14
CA GLY A 209 7.69 -19.86 21.40
C GLY A 209 6.26 -20.40 21.52
N VAL A 210 5.46 -20.27 20.46
CA VAL A 210 4.08 -20.80 20.38
C VAL A 210 3.83 -21.37 18.99
N PHE A 211 3.41 -22.64 18.91
CA PHE A 211 3.12 -23.33 17.66
C PHE A 211 1.68 -23.87 17.68
N GLY A 212 0.84 -23.41 16.74
CA GLY A 212 -0.56 -23.80 16.63
C GLY A 212 -0.88 -24.45 15.29
N THR A 213 -1.50 -25.62 15.29
CA THR A 213 -1.95 -26.32 14.07
C THR A 213 -3.42 -26.70 14.18
N SER A 214 -4.15 -26.62 13.07
CA SER A 214 -5.53 -27.09 12.98
C SER A 214 -5.82 -27.53 11.55
N GLN A 215 -6.49 -28.67 11.37
CA GLN A 215 -6.85 -29.17 10.04
C GLN A 215 -8.04 -28.42 9.44
N ASN A 216 -9.04 -28.10 10.27
CA ASN A 216 -10.33 -27.57 9.84
C ASN A 216 -10.70 -26.23 10.49
N GLY A 217 -9.91 -25.75 11.45
CA GLY A 217 -10.14 -24.51 12.18
C GLY A 217 -8.94 -23.56 12.11
N ASN A 218 -8.98 -22.52 12.96
CA ASN A 218 -7.85 -21.58 13.07
C ASN A 218 -6.71 -22.25 13.84
N GLY A 219 -5.49 -22.23 13.28
CA GLY A 219 -4.30 -22.66 14.03
C GLY A 219 -4.01 -21.77 15.24
N VAL A 220 -4.27 -20.46 15.10
CA VAL A 220 -4.24 -19.45 16.17
C VAL A 220 -5.41 -18.48 15.98
N TYR A 221 -6.14 -18.18 17.04
CA TYR A 221 -7.22 -17.19 17.06
C TYR A 221 -7.00 -16.21 18.21
N ALA A 222 -6.88 -14.93 17.88
CA ALA A 222 -6.64 -13.87 18.85
C ALA A 222 -7.70 -12.77 18.73
N SER A 223 -8.17 -12.25 19.85
CA SER A 223 -9.18 -11.19 19.90
C SER A 223 -8.86 -10.23 21.05
N SER A 224 -9.03 -8.94 20.80
CA SER A 224 -8.85 -7.87 21.77
C SER A 224 -9.86 -6.78 21.49
N THR A 225 -10.39 -6.15 22.54
CA THR A 225 -11.41 -5.09 22.45
C THR A 225 -10.82 -3.69 22.43
N SER A 226 -9.58 -3.51 22.92
CA SER A 226 -9.01 -2.18 23.20
C SER A 226 -7.51 -2.06 22.93
N ALA A 227 -6.88 -3.11 22.41
CA ALA A 227 -5.44 -3.16 22.12
C ALA A 227 -5.18 -4.05 20.90
N ASP A 228 -3.94 -4.16 20.47
CA ASP A 228 -3.54 -5.07 19.41
C ASP A 228 -3.87 -6.53 19.81
N ALA A 229 -4.64 -7.22 18.97
CA ALA A 229 -4.91 -8.65 19.18
C ALA A 229 -3.66 -9.49 18.86
N VAL A 230 -2.85 -9.05 17.90
CA VAL A 230 -1.57 -9.67 17.51
C VAL A 230 -0.56 -8.56 17.27
N GLN A 231 0.58 -8.63 17.95
CA GLN A 231 1.69 -7.69 17.78
C GLN A 231 2.99 -8.48 17.56
N GLY A 232 3.63 -8.26 16.42
CA GLY A 232 4.91 -8.89 16.07
C GLY A 232 6.04 -7.88 16.03
N VAL A 233 7.09 -8.12 16.82
CA VAL A 233 8.30 -7.29 16.85
C VAL A 233 9.50 -8.15 16.46
N SER A 234 10.27 -7.72 15.46
CA SER A 234 11.49 -8.41 15.04
C SER A 234 12.56 -7.38 14.69
N VAL A 235 13.81 -7.67 15.04
CA VAL A 235 14.96 -6.80 14.77
C VAL A 235 15.55 -7.04 13.38
N ASN A 236 15.61 -8.31 12.96
CA ASN A 236 16.35 -8.74 11.77
C ASN A 236 15.52 -9.58 10.79
N ALA A 237 14.21 -9.72 11.02
CA ALA A 237 13.32 -10.51 10.19
C ALA A 237 11.92 -9.88 10.12
N ASN A 238 10.97 -10.55 9.45
CA ASN A 238 9.58 -10.12 9.43
C ASN A 238 8.99 -10.18 10.84
N GLY A 239 8.39 -9.08 11.32
CA GLY A 239 7.65 -9.07 12.59
C GLY A 239 6.41 -9.96 12.54
N VAL A 240 5.68 -9.93 11.41
CA VAL A 240 4.55 -10.81 11.09
C VAL A 240 4.68 -11.25 9.63
N SER A 241 4.47 -12.53 9.35
CA SER A 241 4.52 -13.11 8.01
C SER A 241 3.33 -14.03 7.80
N GLY A 242 2.57 -13.80 6.72
CA GLY A 242 1.42 -14.63 6.34
C GLY A 242 1.55 -15.10 4.90
N SER A 243 1.29 -16.40 4.67
CA SER A 243 1.37 -17.03 3.36
C SER A 243 0.15 -17.91 3.11
N SER A 244 -0.39 -17.86 1.89
CA SER A 244 -1.47 -18.72 1.44
C SER A 244 -1.27 -19.04 -0.04
N THR A 245 -1.52 -20.29 -0.43
CA THR A 245 -1.40 -20.74 -1.82
C THR A 245 -2.67 -20.49 -2.65
N THR A 246 -3.81 -20.25 -2.00
CA THR A 246 -5.12 -20.15 -2.65
C THR A 246 -5.94 -18.94 -2.22
N LYS A 247 -5.53 -18.23 -1.16
CA LYS A 247 -6.25 -17.08 -0.57
C LYS A 247 -5.28 -15.97 -0.18
N ASN A 248 -5.72 -15.03 0.64
CA ASN A 248 -4.89 -13.95 1.17
C ASN A 248 -3.86 -14.51 2.16
N GLY A 249 -2.57 -14.17 1.98
CA GLY A 249 -1.55 -14.44 3.00
C GLY A 249 -1.74 -13.58 4.25
N VAL A 250 -2.10 -12.29 4.07
CA VAL A 250 -2.50 -11.35 5.12
C VAL A 250 -3.73 -10.59 4.62
N LEU A 251 -4.78 -10.51 5.44
CA LEU A 251 -5.99 -9.74 5.15
C LEU A 251 -6.20 -8.70 6.26
N GLY A 252 -6.07 -7.43 5.90
CA GLY A 252 -6.35 -6.30 6.78
C GLY A 252 -7.68 -5.65 6.41
N GLN A 253 -8.62 -5.58 7.35
CA GLN A 253 -9.93 -4.96 7.17
C GLN A 253 -10.18 -3.95 8.26
N SER A 254 -10.59 -2.73 7.88
CA SER A 254 -11.06 -1.71 8.81
C SER A 254 -12.45 -1.24 8.37
N SER A 255 -13.39 -1.17 9.31
CA SER A 255 -14.79 -0.81 9.04
C SER A 255 -15.14 0.57 9.60
N ALA A 256 -14.15 1.43 9.84
CA ALA A 256 -14.37 2.72 10.50
C ALA A 256 -15.24 3.63 9.64
N ASN A 257 -16.28 4.18 10.27
CA ASN A 257 -17.18 5.16 9.70
C ASN A 257 -16.44 6.51 9.70
N SER A 258 -16.57 7.30 8.64
CA SER A 258 -15.86 8.57 8.36
C SER A 258 -16.02 9.71 9.40
N ASN A 259 -16.65 9.46 10.54
CA ASN A 259 -16.96 10.47 11.57
C ASN A 259 -16.03 10.44 12.80
N THR A 260 -15.05 9.54 12.85
CA THR A 260 -14.00 9.56 13.88
C THR A 260 -12.72 10.18 13.33
N LEU A 261 -12.14 11.15 14.06
CA LEU A 261 -10.91 11.89 13.73
C LEU A 261 -9.62 11.03 13.68
N GLY A 262 -9.72 9.73 13.43
CA GLY A 262 -8.60 8.79 13.36
C GLY A 262 -8.44 8.20 11.96
N GLU A 263 -7.19 8.07 11.51
CA GLU A 263 -6.86 7.37 10.26
C GLU A 263 -7.18 5.88 10.40
N ALA A 264 -8.14 5.39 9.61
CA ALA A 264 -8.48 3.98 9.51
C ALA A 264 -7.95 3.40 8.21
N ALA A 265 -7.16 2.34 8.28
CA ALA A 265 -6.64 1.63 7.13
C ALA A 265 -6.82 0.12 7.33
N GLY A 266 -7.18 -0.60 6.27
CA GLY A 266 -7.12 -2.07 6.27
C GLY A 266 -5.67 -2.54 6.37
N VAL A 267 -4.78 -1.98 5.55
CA VAL A 267 -3.34 -2.23 5.59
C VAL A 267 -2.61 -0.88 5.56
N LYS A 268 -1.74 -0.62 6.55
CA LYS A 268 -0.92 0.60 6.63
C LYS A 268 0.56 0.20 6.69
N GLY A 269 1.34 0.69 5.74
CA GLY A 269 2.79 0.55 5.73
C GLY A 269 3.47 1.88 6.03
N ILE A 270 4.23 1.94 7.13
CA ILE A 270 5.01 3.12 7.53
C ILE A 270 6.49 2.78 7.39
N SER A 271 7.23 3.59 6.64
CA SER A 271 8.65 3.38 6.38
C SER A 271 9.41 4.68 6.57
N ASN A 272 10.36 4.71 7.50
CA ASN A 272 11.15 5.91 7.84
C ASN A 272 12.57 5.89 7.24
N GLY A 273 12.91 4.87 6.46
CA GLY A 273 14.22 4.74 5.82
C GLY A 273 14.27 5.43 4.47
N ALA A 274 15.43 5.98 4.10
CA ALA A 274 15.63 6.76 2.86
C ALA A 274 15.36 6.02 1.54
N TYR A 275 15.07 4.72 1.57
CA TYR A 275 14.77 3.87 0.41
C TYR A 275 13.78 2.76 0.75
N ALA A 276 12.93 2.98 1.75
CA ALA A 276 12.11 1.94 2.34
C ALA A 276 10.67 2.04 1.83
N GLU A 277 10.11 0.90 1.43
CA GLU A 277 8.75 0.83 0.90
C GLU A 277 7.76 0.76 2.07
N GLY A 278 6.66 1.51 1.98
CA GLY A 278 5.55 1.41 2.94
C GLY A 278 4.71 0.16 2.64
N VAL A 279 4.06 0.15 1.48
CA VAL A 279 3.27 -0.99 0.99
C VAL A 279 3.75 -1.35 -0.41
N TYR A 280 4.19 -2.60 -0.60
CA TYR A 280 4.69 -3.11 -1.87
C TYR A 280 3.84 -4.27 -2.38
N GLY A 281 3.34 -4.16 -3.61
CA GLY A 281 2.56 -5.21 -4.29
C GLY A 281 3.16 -5.56 -5.65
N ARG A 282 3.45 -6.85 -5.89
CA ARG A 282 3.98 -7.37 -7.16
C ARG A 282 3.03 -8.40 -7.76
N GLY A 283 2.47 -8.13 -8.94
CA GLY A 283 1.51 -9.01 -9.62
C GLY A 283 0.96 -8.42 -10.92
N TRP A 284 0.01 -9.11 -11.58
CA TRP A 284 -0.70 -8.59 -12.78
C TRP A 284 -1.54 -7.34 -12.48
N SER A 285 -1.89 -7.12 -11.22
CA SER A 285 -2.44 -5.87 -10.72
C SER A 285 -1.71 -5.53 -9.42
N GLY A 286 -1.27 -4.26 -9.29
CA GLY A 286 -0.52 -3.78 -8.14
C GLY A 286 -1.42 -3.48 -6.93
N VAL A 287 -1.10 -2.45 -6.17
CA VAL A 287 -1.97 -1.96 -5.08
C VAL A 287 -3.24 -1.38 -5.69
N ILE A 288 -4.39 -2.01 -5.44
CA ILE A 288 -5.72 -1.53 -5.85
C ILE A 288 -6.40 -0.94 -4.61
N GLY A 289 -6.93 0.27 -4.73
CA GLY A 289 -7.77 0.86 -3.70
C GLY A 289 -9.14 1.24 -4.23
N GLU A 290 -10.18 0.78 -3.55
CA GLU A 290 -11.58 1.10 -3.82
C GLU A 290 -12.12 1.89 -2.61
N GLY A 291 -12.58 3.14 -2.82
CA GLY A 291 -13.05 4.03 -1.76
C GLY A 291 -12.92 5.53 -2.10
N TYR A 292 -13.20 6.43 -1.14
CA TYR A 292 -13.05 7.89 -1.31
C TYR A 292 -11.61 8.33 -1.62
N THR A 293 -10.61 7.54 -1.22
CA THR A 293 -9.19 7.65 -1.63
C THR A 293 -8.66 6.24 -1.93
N GLY A 294 -8.23 5.98 -3.17
CA GLY A 294 -7.82 4.65 -3.61
C GLY A 294 -6.41 4.27 -3.14
N VAL A 295 -5.38 4.94 -3.66
CA VAL A 295 -3.98 4.70 -3.27
C VAL A 295 -3.36 6.04 -2.90
N GLN A 296 -3.10 6.25 -1.61
CA GLN A 296 -2.43 7.44 -1.10
C GLN A 296 -1.00 7.10 -0.73
N GLY A 297 -0.03 7.59 -1.52
CA GLY A 297 1.37 7.57 -1.13
C GLY A 297 1.84 8.99 -0.84
N ILE A 298 2.18 9.24 0.42
CA ILE A 298 2.71 10.53 0.88
C ILE A 298 4.23 10.37 1.02
N GLY A 299 4.97 11.08 0.20
CA GLY A 299 6.39 11.26 0.39
C GLY A 299 6.65 12.46 1.31
N LEU A 300 7.22 12.24 2.50
CA LEU A 300 7.65 13.33 3.38
C LEU A 300 9.05 13.78 2.95
N GLU A 301 9.24 15.10 2.83
CA GLU A 301 10.51 15.71 2.42
C GLU A 301 11.69 15.16 3.24
N SER A 302 12.59 14.41 2.58
CA SER A 302 13.98 14.29 3.01
C SER A 302 14.81 15.26 2.19
N TYR A 303 15.85 15.85 2.81
CA TYR A 303 16.77 16.85 2.26
C TYR A 303 17.64 16.34 1.08
N GLY A 304 17.03 15.70 0.08
CA GLY A 304 17.64 15.19 -1.14
C GLY A 304 16.54 14.95 -2.16
N SER A 305 16.66 15.60 -3.30
CA SER A 305 15.78 15.49 -4.46
C SER A 305 15.48 14.03 -4.83
N ASP A 306 14.20 13.71 -5.09
CA ASP A 306 13.63 12.45 -5.61
C ASP A 306 12.76 11.65 -4.60
N THR A 307 11.71 12.30 -4.09
CA THR A 307 10.65 11.61 -3.35
C THR A 307 9.48 11.30 -4.31
N ILE A 308 9.09 10.02 -4.43
CA ILE A 308 7.97 9.58 -5.30
C ILE A 308 6.80 9.15 -4.40
N GLY A 309 5.66 9.85 -4.49
CA GLY A 309 4.45 9.49 -3.75
C GLY A 309 3.82 8.18 -4.24
N VAL A 310 3.60 8.03 -5.55
CA VAL A 310 3.06 6.80 -6.17
C VAL A 310 3.88 6.46 -7.41
N TYR A 311 4.48 5.26 -7.43
CA TYR A 311 5.28 4.75 -8.56
C TYR A 311 4.58 3.57 -9.24
N GLY A 312 4.13 3.75 -10.47
CA GLY A 312 3.59 2.69 -11.32
C GLY A 312 4.56 2.32 -12.44
N TYR A 313 4.97 1.05 -12.52
CA TYR A 313 5.81 0.52 -13.61
C TYR A 313 5.14 -0.67 -14.27
N GLY A 314 4.98 -0.63 -15.59
CA GLY A 314 4.39 -1.71 -16.38
C GLY A 314 4.72 -1.57 -17.87
N SER A 315 4.56 -2.65 -18.63
CA SER A 315 4.80 -2.69 -20.09
C SER A 315 3.67 -2.06 -20.92
N SER A 316 2.81 -1.24 -20.28
CA SER A 316 1.60 -0.62 -20.85
C SER A 316 1.33 0.68 -20.08
N MET A 317 0.07 1.08 -19.85
CA MET A 317 -0.29 2.32 -19.15
C MET A 317 0.30 2.36 -17.71
N GLY A 318 1.17 3.34 -17.42
CA GLY A 318 1.76 3.54 -16.08
C GLY A 318 0.85 4.25 -15.08
N VAL A 319 -0.06 5.12 -15.56
CA VAL A 319 -1.13 5.78 -14.80
C VAL A 319 -2.34 5.92 -15.72
N TRP A 320 -3.51 5.41 -15.31
CA TRP A 320 -4.78 5.57 -16.04
C TRP A 320 -5.83 6.23 -15.14
N GLY A 321 -6.11 7.51 -15.38
CA GLY A 321 -7.22 8.22 -14.74
C GLY A 321 -8.43 8.24 -15.66
N ARG A 322 -9.52 7.59 -15.25
CA ARG A 322 -10.82 7.62 -15.93
C ARG A 322 -11.84 8.27 -15.00
N ASN A 323 -12.52 9.30 -15.49
CA ASN A 323 -13.61 9.97 -14.78
C ASN A 323 -14.88 9.89 -15.63
N GLU A 324 -15.94 9.31 -15.07
CA GLU A 324 -17.25 9.13 -15.72
C GLU A 324 -18.29 10.16 -15.26
N SER A 325 -17.86 11.17 -14.48
CA SER A 325 -18.75 12.21 -13.98
C SER A 325 -19.21 13.12 -15.13
N SER A 326 -20.52 13.37 -15.18
CA SER A 326 -21.13 14.34 -16.09
C SER A 326 -21.24 15.75 -15.47
N ALA A 327 -20.65 15.99 -14.29
CA ALA A 327 -20.69 17.28 -13.62
C ALA A 327 -19.70 18.29 -14.23
N ALA A 328 -20.02 19.58 -14.15
CA ALA A 328 -19.08 20.65 -14.50
C ALA A 328 -17.84 20.57 -13.58
N GLY A 329 -16.64 20.66 -14.17
CA GLY A 329 -15.38 20.56 -13.43
C GLY A 329 -14.91 19.14 -13.11
N ALA A 330 -15.44 18.10 -13.78
CA ALA A 330 -14.93 16.74 -13.67
C ALA A 330 -13.46 16.64 -14.15
N ILE A 331 -12.57 16.13 -13.30
CA ILE A 331 -11.14 15.97 -13.61
C ILE A 331 -10.78 14.48 -13.64
N GLY A 332 -10.21 14.02 -14.76
CA GLY A 332 -9.73 12.64 -14.94
C GLY A 332 -8.36 12.37 -14.33
N VAL A 333 -7.43 13.33 -14.49
CA VAL A 333 -6.09 13.31 -13.91
C VAL A 333 -5.75 14.75 -13.52
N TYR A 334 -5.39 14.99 -12.26
CA TYR A 334 -5.00 16.32 -11.75
C TYR A 334 -3.56 16.28 -11.26
N GLY A 335 -2.67 16.99 -11.94
CA GLY A 335 -1.32 17.27 -11.45
C GLY A 335 -1.29 18.66 -10.84
N ASN A 336 -0.80 18.81 -9.60
CA ASN A 336 -0.67 20.09 -8.91
C ASN A 336 0.71 20.21 -8.25
N ILE A 337 1.33 21.38 -8.39
CA ILE A 337 2.48 21.78 -7.58
C ILE A 337 1.97 22.80 -6.57
N GLY A 338 1.89 22.40 -5.31
CA GLY A 338 1.21 23.16 -4.25
C GLY A 338 1.99 24.33 -3.66
N THR A 339 3.19 24.62 -4.18
CA THR A 339 4.03 25.72 -3.68
C THR A 339 3.97 26.92 -4.60
N VAL A 340 3.95 28.12 -4.02
CA VAL A 340 4.02 29.39 -4.78
C VAL A 340 5.44 29.73 -5.27
N TYR A 341 6.44 28.89 -4.94
CA TYR A 341 7.85 29.01 -5.33
C TYR A 341 8.36 27.71 -5.96
N ALA A 342 7.63 27.16 -6.93
CA ALA A 342 8.10 26.01 -7.67
C ALA A 342 9.47 26.34 -8.32
N GLY A 343 10.45 25.45 -8.17
CA GLY A 343 11.78 25.64 -8.75
C GLY A 343 11.75 25.72 -10.28
N SER A 344 12.80 26.27 -10.90
CA SER A 344 12.94 26.29 -12.36
C SER A 344 12.69 24.90 -12.95
N ASN A 345 11.96 24.83 -14.07
CA ASN A 345 11.61 23.59 -14.79
C ASN A 345 10.61 22.65 -14.06
N SER A 346 9.88 23.12 -13.05
CA SER A 346 8.82 22.34 -12.41
C SER A 346 7.62 22.12 -13.35
N ALA A 347 7.12 20.89 -13.43
CA ALA A 347 5.96 20.53 -14.25
C ALA A 347 4.98 19.69 -13.43
N ALA A 348 3.72 20.12 -13.38
CA ALA A 348 2.66 19.42 -12.66
C ALA A 348 2.23 18.12 -13.36
N VAL A 349 2.42 18.07 -14.68
CA VAL A 349 2.30 16.87 -15.52
C VAL A 349 3.47 16.87 -16.50
N PHE A 350 4.29 15.82 -16.48
CA PHE A 350 5.49 15.74 -17.31
C PHE A 350 5.60 14.34 -17.93
N GLY A 351 5.75 14.26 -19.26
CA GLY A 351 5.82 13.00 -19.99
C GLY A 351 6.90 13.04 -21.07
N TYR A 352 7.69 11.96 -21.16
CA TYR A 352 8.64 11.72 -22.25
C TYR A 352 8.16 10.56 -23.12
N ASN A 353 8.23 10.74 -24.44
CA ASN A 353 8.12 9.65 -25.40
C ASN A 353 9.48 9.45 -26.07
N TRP A 354 10.18 8.36 -25.74
CA TRP A 354 11.48 8.01 -26.35
C TRP A 354 11.36 7.24 -27.67
N GLY A 355 10.14 7.07 -28.20
CA GLY A 355 9.93 6.43 -29.48
C GLY A 355 10.63 7.19 -30.61
N THR A 356 11.63 6.57 -31.23
CA THR A 356 12.36 7.12 -32.39
C THR A 356 11.71 6.78 -33.74
N GLY A 357 10.58 6.07 -33.72
CA GLY A 357 9.78 5.77 -34.92
C GLY A 357 8.95 6.97 -35.39
N SER A 358 8.49 6.94 -36.64
CA SER A 358 7.54 7.93 -37.16
C SER A 358 6.23 7.89 -36.36
N SER A 359 5.70 9.06 -35.98
CA SER A 359 4.40 9.26 -35.27
C SER A 359 4.39 9.12 -33.74
N GLY A 360 5.53 9.33 -33.06
CA GLY A 360 5.53 9.50 -31.61
C GLY A 360 4.73 10.73 -31.15
N ILE A 361 3.79 10.55 -30.23
CA ILE A 361 3.01 11.63 -29.62
C ILE A 361 3.46 11.76 -28.16
N GLY A 362 3.90 12.96 -27.76
CA GLY A 362 4.28 13.25 -26.37
C GLY A 362 3.07 13.61 -25.49
N VAL A 363 2.13 14.40 -26.03
CA VAL A 363 0.86 14.79 -25.39
C VAL A 363 -0.23 14.83 -26.47
N TRP A 364 -1.38 14.19 -26.22
CA TRP A 364 -2.56 14.23 -27.10
C TRP A 364 -3.72 14.91 -26.38
N GLY A 365 -4.12 16.09 -26.86
CA GLY A 365 -5.32 16.78 -26.41
C GLY A 365 -6.42 16.69 -27.46
N GLN A 366 -7.58 16.14 -27.09
CA GLN A 366 -8.74 16.03 -27.96
C GLN A 366 -9.99 16.45 -27.19
N GLN A 367 -10.86 17.19 -27.86
CA GLN A 367 -12.16 17.60 -27.36
C GLN A 367 -13.17 17.43 -28.50
N ASP A 368 -14.23 16.66 -28.25
CA ASP A 368 -15.17 16.22 -29.29
C ASP A 368 -16.33 17.22 -29.55
N GLY A 369 -16.31 18.38 -28.87
CA GLY A 369 -17.35 19.43 -28.97
C GLY A 369 -16.80 20.76 -29.49
N THR A 370 -17.26 21.88 -28.93
CA THR A 370 -16.86 23.26 -29.33
C THR A 370 -15.82 23.90 -28.42
N GLY A 371 -15.16 23.11 -27.58
CA GLY A 371 -14.23 23.55 -26.53
C GLY A 371 -12.77 23.44 -26.98
N TYR A 372 -11.85 23.47 -26.01
CA TYR A 372 -10.42 23.42 -26.29
C TYR A 372 -9.88 21.98 -26.16
N GLY A 373 -9.19 21.49 -27.19
CA GLY A 373 -8.41 20.25 -27.09
C GLY A 373 -7.16 20.41 -26.22
N VAL A 374 -6.52 21.59 -26.27
CA VAL A 374 -5.38 22.01 -25.43
C VAL A 374 -5.56 23.49 -25.09
N TYR A 375 -5.45 23.87 -23.82
CA TYR A 375 -5.55 25.26 -23.36
C TYR A 375 -4.31 25.65 -22.54
N GLY A 376 -3.54 26.63 -23.03
CA GLY A 376 -2.38 27.19 -22.34
C GLY A 376 -2.69 28.58 -21.78
N TYR A 377 -2.35 28.84 -20.51
CA TYR A 377 -2.55 30.14 -19.86
C TYR A 377 -1.33 30.50 -19.01
N ALA A 378 -0.78 31.70 -19.23
CA ALA A 378 0.40 32.22 -18.54
C ALA A 378 0.15 33.66 -18.04
N PRO A 379 -0.25 33.87 -16.78
CA PRO A 379 -0.76 35.16 -16.31
C PRO A 379 0.31 36.25 -16.09
N GLN A 380 1.60 35.91 -16.03
CA GLN A 380 2.68 36.83 -15.66
C GLN A 380 3.66 37.14 -16.81
N GLY A 381 3.16 37.19 -18.05
CA GLY A 381 3.97 37.56 -19.23
C GLY A 381 4.90 36.45 -19.75
N GLY A 382 4.66 35.20 -19.37
CA GLY A 382 5.35 34.03 -19.92
C GLY A 382 4.73 33.53 -21.23
N TYR A 383 5.35 32.53 -21.84
CA TYR A 383 4.80 31.85 -23.01
C TYR A 383 3.79 30.78 -22.59
N ALA A 384 2.55 30.90 -23.02
CA ALA A 384 1.50 29.91 -22.76
C ALA A 384 1.72 28.58 -23.52
N VAL A 385 2.35 28.65 -24.70
CA VAL A 385 2.75 27.50 -25.52
C VAL A 385 4.10 27.81 -26.16
N VAL A 386 5.05 26.88 -26.07
CA VAL A 386 6.37 26.97 -26.72
C VAL A 386 6.61 25.70 -27.52
N GLY A 387 6.90 25.84 -28.81
CA GLY A 387 7.38 24.76 -29.66
C GLY A 387 8.80 25.06 -30.12
N GLU A 388 9.69 24.09 -30.04
CA GLU A 388 11.06 24.17 -30.56
C GLU A 388 11.38 22.90 -31.33
N THR A 389 12.22 23.02 -32.35
CA THR A 389 12.72 21.89 -33.12
C THR A 389 14.13 22.19 -33.62
N LEU A 390 14.96 21.16 -33.66
CA LEU A 390 16.33 21.25 -34.17
C LEU A 390 16.35 20.73 -35.62
N ASN A 391 17.33 21.19 -36.41
CA ASN A 391 17.60 20.69 -37.78
C ASN A 391 16.48 20.94 -38.81
N GLY A 392 15.73 22.04 -38.69
CA GLY A 392 14.82 22.51 -39.74
C GLY A 392 13.42 21.88 -39.75
N GLY A 393 13.01 21.23 -38.65
CA GLY A 393 11.62 20.82 -38.45
C GLY A 393 10.66 22.01 -38.28
N TYR A 394 9.37 21.70 -38.10
CA TYR A 394 8.36 22.71 -37.78
C TYR A 394 8.08 22.73 -36.27
N ALA A 395 8.18 23.89 -35.63
CA ALA A 395 7.83 24.09 -34.22
C ALA A 395 6.30 24.03 -33.96
N GLY A 396 5.50 24.22 -35.01
CA GLY A 396 4.04 24.07 -34.98
C GLY A 396 3.51 23.81 -36.39
N PHE A 397 2.48 22.97 -36.50
CA PHE A 397 1.76 22.69 -37.74
C PHE A 397 0.26 22.88 -37.49
N PHE A 398 -0.33 23.85 -38.18
CA PHE A 398 -1.74 24.20 -38.02
C PHE A 398 -2.46 24.00 -39.35
N LYS A 399 -3.48 23.14 -39.36
CA LYS A 399 -4.35 22.93 -40.52
C LYS A 399 -5.69 23.60 -40.23
N GLY A 400 -5.89 24.80 -40.80
CA GLY A 400 -7.07 25.63 -40.60
C GLY A 400 -6.71 27.10 -40.39
N ASN A 401 -7.69 27.90 -40.00
CA ASN A 401 -7.48 29.33 -39.71
C ASN A 401 -6.81 29.48 -38.34
N VAL A 402 -5.83 30.39 -38.26
CA VAL A 402 -5.20 30.81 -37.00
C VAL A 402 -5.61 32.26 -36.75
N HIS A 403 -6.37 32.49 -35.68
CA HIS A 403 -6.73 33.84 -35.25
C HIS A 403 -5.73 34.31 -34.19
N VAL A 404 -4.99 35.38 -34.49
CA VAL A 404 -4.10 36.06 -33.55
C VAL A 404 -4.73 37.40 -33.24
N VAL A 405 -5.21 37.57 -32.01
CA VAL A 405 -5.80 38.84 -31.58
C VAL A 405 -4.72 39.92 -31.67
N GLY A 406 -3.62 39.71 -30.92
CA GLY A 406 -2.48 40.62 -30.82
C GLY A 406 -1.58 40.63 -32.06
N THR A 407 -0.29 40.91 -31.86
CA THR A 407 0.67 40.98 -32.95
C THR A 407 1.30 39.61 -33.25
N LEU A 408 1.49 39.31 -34.54
CA LEU A 408 2.32 38.18 -34.98
C LEU A 408 3.73 38.69 -35.35
N SER A 409 4.73 38.41 -34.52
CA SER A 409 6.13 38.71 -34.81
C SER A 409 6.85 37.49 -35.41
N LYS A 410 7.53 37.67 -36.54
CA LYS A 410 8.25 36.60 -37.27
C LYS A 410 9.44 37.17 -38.03
N GLY A 411 10.52 36.39 -38.19
CA GLY A 411 11.71 36.82 -38.94
C GLY A 411 11.48 37.00 -40.45
N ALA A 412 10.59 36.20 -41.04
CA ALA A 412 10.14 36.32 -42.42
C ALA A 412 8.74 35.71 -42.53
N GLY A 413 7.94 36.11 -43.53
CA GLY A 413 6.70 35.42 -43.83
C GLY A 413 6.43 35.38 -45.31
N SER A 414 5.93 34.23 -45.74
CA SER A 414 5.56 33.98 -47.11
C SER A 414 4.22 33.26 -47.14
N PHE A 415 3.49 33.42 -48.24
CA PHE A 415 2.48 32.43 -48.58
C PHE A 415 3.10 31.39 -49.51
N LYS A 416 2.69 30.13 -49.33
CA LYS A 416 3.04 29.01 -50.19
C LYS A 416 1.77 28.58 -50.92
N ILE A 417 1.79 28.63 -52.24
CA ILE A 417 0.67 28.23 -53.08
C ILE A 417 1.15 27.22 -54.11
N ASP A 418 0.20 26.50 -54.71
CA ASP A 418 0.49 25.71 -55.90
C ASP A 418 0.98 26.62 -57.02
N HIS A 419 1.96 26.18 -57.79
CA HIS A 419 2.52 26.97 -58.87
C HIS A 419 1.45 27.21 -59.95
N PRO A 420 1.17 28.46 -60.37
CA PRO A 420 0.05 28.77 -61.28
C PRO A 420 0.09 28.01 -62.62
N LEU A 421 1.30 27.73 -63.12
CA LEU A 421 1.50 26.97 -64.37
C LEU A 421 1.73 25.46 -64.17
N ASP A 422 1.96 24.99 -62.94
CA ASP A 422 2.31 23.59 -62.66
C ASP A 422 1.89 23.18 -61.23
N PRO A 423 0.59 23.23 -60.92
CA PRO A 423 0.11 23.15 -59.55
C PRO A 423 0.31 21.77 -58.92
N ALA A 424 0.37 20.70 -59.73
CA ALA A 424 0.54 19.33 -59.24
C ALA A 424 1.97 19.02 -58.78
N ASN A 425 2.98 19.76 -59.27
CA ASN A 425 4.39 19.38 -59.08
C ASN A 425 5.24 20.49 -58.44
N LYS A 426 4.77 21.73 -58.41
CA LYS A 426 5.55 22.88 -57.93
C LYS A 426 4.75 23.75 -56.98
N TYR A 427 5.48 24.36 -56.05
CA TYR A 427 4.97 25.43 -55.20
C TYR A 427 5.60 26.76 -55.61
N LEU A 428 4.84 27.84 -55.47
CA LEU A 428 5.30 29.23 -55.61
C LEU A 428 5.24 29.91 -54.24
N TYR A 429 6.28 30.69 -53.93
CA TYR A 429 6.42 31.42 -52.67
C TYR A 429 6.61 32.90 -52.94
N HIS A 430 5.89 33.74 -52.19
CA HIS A 430 6.03 35.20 -52.20
C HIS A 430 6.04 35.75 -50.78
N SER A 431 6.72 36.87 -50.57
CA SER A 431 6.67 37.61 -49.30
C SER A 431 5.34 38.33 -49.14
N PHE A 432 4.93 38.58 -47.89
CA PHE A 432 3.72 39.37 -47.61
C PHE A 432 3.82 40.81 -48.10
N VAL A 433 2.71 41.29 -48.66
CA VAL A 433 2.36 42.71 -48.78
C VAL A 433 1.11 42.91 -47.96
N GLU A 434 1.14 43.79 -46.97
CA GLU A 434 -0.02 44.08 -46.11
C GLU A 434 -0.85 45.17 -46.78
N SER A 435 -1.91 44.76 -47.46
CA SER A 435 -2.80 45.61 -48.26
C SER A 435 -4.21 45.01 -48.22
N PRO A 436 -5.29 45.81 -48.32
CA PRO A 436 -6.65 45.29 -48.49
C PRO A 436 -6.79 44.39 -49.72
N ASP A 437 -5.95 44.63 -50.74
CA ASP A 437 -5.84 43.76 -51.90
C ASP A 437 -4.73 42.71 -51.72
N MET A 438 -4.92 41.51 -52.29
CA MET A 438 -3.84 40.51 -52.41
C MET A 438 -2.82 40.96 -53.48
N MET A 439 -2.03 41.98 -53.14
CA MET A 439 -1.13 42.66 -54.07
C MET A 439 0.25 42.02 -54.11
N ASN A 440 0.79 41.86 -55.32
CA ASN A 440 2.21 41.57 -55.53
C ASN A 440 2.93 42.81 -56.07
N ILE A 441 4.16 43.03 -55.61
CA ILE A 441 5.00 44.16 -56.03
C ILE A 441 6.27 43.62 -56.71
N TYR A 442 6.53 44.12 -57.92
CA TYR A 442 7.72 43.82 -58.70
C TYR A 442 8.42 45.12 -59.03
N ASN A 443 9.75 45.14 -59.01
CA ASN A 443 10.52 46.34 -59.28
C ASN A 443 11.86 46.01 -59.93
N GLY A 444 12.45 47.02 -60.55
CA GLY A 444 13.76 46.93 -61.15
C GLY A 444 14.22 48.26 -61.72
N ASN A 445 15.31 48.20 -62.47
CA ASN A 445 15.82 49.33 -63.24
C ASN A 445 16.06 48.88 -64.67
N VAL A 446 15.83 49.79 -65.62
CA VAL A 446 16.17 49.58 -67.04
C VAL A 446 16.73 50.86 -67.62
N THR A 447 17.60 50.78 -68.62
CA THR A 447 18.10 51.95 -69.34
C THR A 447 17.51 51.93 -70.74
N THR A 448 16.94 53.06 -71.16
CA THR A 448 16.42 53.21 -72.51
C THR A 448 17.55 53.22 -73.55
N ASP A 449 17.26 52.82 -74.77
CA ASP A 449 18.22 52.77 -75.87
C ASP A 449 18.45 54.16 -76.51
N SER A 450 19.07 54.19 -77.69
CA SER A 450 19.32 55.43 -78.44
C SER A 450 18.05 56.11 -78.97
N GLU A 451 16.92 55.41 -78.99
CA GLU A 451 15.61 55.95 -79.37
C GLU A 451 14.76 56.32 -78.14
N GLY A 452 15.30 56.11 -76.93
CA GLY A 452 14.58 56.34 -75.70
C GLY A 452 13.60 55.21 -75.35
N LEU A 453 13.76 54.00 -75.88
CA LEU A 453 12.91 52.85 -75.60
C LEU A 453 13.58 51.82 -74.68
N ALA A 454 12.81 51.21 -73.79
CA ALA A 454 13.24 50.06 -72.99
C ALA A 454 12.12 49.02 -72.90
N THR A 455 12.46 47.74 -73.03
CA THR A 455 11.54 46.62 -72.78
C THR A 455 11.89 45.97 -71.45
N VAL A 456 10.88 45.76 -70.60
CA VAL A 456 11.01 45.03 -69.34
C VAL A 456 10.29 43.69 -69.48
N THR A 457 10.99 42.60 -69.17
CA THR A 457 10.45 41.24 -69.22
C THR A 457 10.18 40.72 -67.81
N MET A 458 8.97 40.25 -67.59
CA MET A 458 8.48 39.64 -66.35
C MET A 458 8.67 38.11 -66.40
N PRO A 459 8.68 37.43 -65.24
CA PRO A 459 8.68 35.97 -65.21
C PRO A 459 7.48 35.37 -65.96
N ASP A 460 7.64 34.18 -66.55
CA ASP A 460 6.61 33.54 -67.40
C ASP A 460 5.25 33.35 -66.70
N TRP A 461 5.26 33.23 -65.37
CA TRP A 461 4.08 33.06 -64.53
C TRP A 461 3.42 34.38 -64.10
N PHE A 462 4.00 35.53 -64.45
CA PHE A 462 3.56 36.83 -63.95
C PHE A 462 2.10 37.13 -64.30
N GLU A 463 1.72 37.09 -65.58
CA GLU A 463 0.33 37.34 -66.00
C GLU A 463 -0.62 36.22 -65.56
N ALA A 464 -0.12 34.99 -65.34
CA ALA A 464 -0.93 33.91 -64.80
C ALA A 464 -1.25 34.08 -63.31
N LEU A 465 -0.44 34.84 -62.58
CA LEU A 465 -0.64 35.13 -61.16
C LEU A 465 -1.29 36.50 -60.93
N ASN A 466 -1.06 37.49 -61.80
CA ASN A 466 -1.40 38.89 -61.58
C ASN A 466 -2.33 39.45 -62.67
N GLN A 467 -3.28 40.28 -62.26
CA GLN A 467 -4.14 41.11 -63.10
C GLN A 467 -4.16 42.56 -62.57
N GLU A 468 -4.85 43.47 -63.26
CA GLU A 468 -5.02 44.87 -62.82
C GLU A 468 -3.70 45.59 -62.50
N PHE A 469 -2.86 45.77 -63.51
CA PHE A 469 -1.52 46.31 -63.35
C PHE A 469 -1.51 47.81 -63.07
N ARG A 470 -0.61 48.24 -62.18
CA ARG A 470 -0.32 49.66 -61.94
C ARG A 470 1.18 49.89 -62.06
N TYR A 471 1.56 51.05 -62.58
CA TYR A 471 2.94 51.38 -62.93
C TYR A 471 3.42 52.64 -62.19
N GLN A 472 4.63 52.61 -61.67
CA GLN A 472 5.35 53.80 -61.22
C GLN A 472 6.73 53.84 -61.86
N LEU A 473 7.07 54.97 -62.47
CA LEU A 473 8.36 55.19 -63.13
C LEU A 473 9.08 56.37 -62.48
N THR A 474 10.38 56.22 -62.25
CA THR A 474 11.27 57.28 -61.76
C THR A 474 12.52 57.34 -62.63
N VAL A 475 12.74 58.45 -63.32
CA VAL A 475 13.96 58.69 -64.10
C VAL A 475 15.15 58.98 -63.16
N ILE A 476 16.32 58.44 -63.47
CA ILE A 476 17.53 58.53 -62.65
C ILE A 476 18.68 59.15 -63.47
N GLY A 477 19.38 60.10 -62.86
CA GLY A 477 20.62 60.69 -63.39
C GLY A 477 20.39 61.88 -64.34
N GLN A 478 19.30 61.90 -65.09
CA GLN A 478 18.88 63.06 -65.88
C GLN A 478 17.36 63.23 -65.83
N PHE A 479 16.89 64.49 -65.78
CA PHE A 479 15.46 64.77 -65.92
C PHE A 479 15.03 64.46 -67.35
N ALA A 480 14.01 63.62 -67.48
CA ALA A 480 13.38 63.20 -68.71
C ALA A 480 11.91 62.91 -68.41
N GLN A 481 11.05 63.10 -69.40
CA GLN A 481 9.68 62.59 -69.35
C GLN A 481 9.74 61.09 -69.64
N ALA A 482 9.02 60.29 -68.84
CA ALA A 482 8.94 58.84 -69.00
C ALA A 482 7.48 58.39 -69.00
N ILE A 483 7.13 57.50 -69.92
CA ILE A 483 5.79 56.89 -70.02
C ILE A 483 5.91 55.39 -70.17
N VAL A 484 4.88 54.66 -69.74
CA VAL A 484 4.63 53.30 -70.21
C VAL A 484 3.99 53.42 -71.59
N ILE A 485 4.72 53.04 -72.63
CA ILE A 485 4.26 53.16 -74.02
C ILE A 485 3.45 51.92 -74.46
N ASP A 486 3.73 50.77 -73.86
CA ASP A 486 2.90 49.56 -73.97
C ASP A 486 2.73 48.95 -72.59
N GLU A 487 1.48 48.72 -72.21
CA GLU A 487 1.12 47.98 -71.00
C GLU A 487 1.57 46.52 -71.08
N ILE A 488 1.49 45.80 -69.96
CA ILE A 488 1.92 44.41 -69.89
C ILE A 488 1.07 43.55 -70.81
N ALA A 489 1.72 42.87 -71.73
CA ALA A 489 1.17 41.80 -72.54
C ALA A 489 2.28 40.82 -72.93
N GLY A 490 2.04 39.51 -72.82
CA GLY A 490 3.07 38.50 -73.12
C GLY A 490 4.27 38.58 -72.16
N ASN A 491 3.98 38.87 -70.89
CA ASN A 491 4.92 39.10 -69.79
C ASN A 491 5.94 40.21 -70.08
N GLN A 492 5.60 41.21 -70.90
CA GLN A 492 6.50 42.33 -71.20
C GLN A 492 5.74 43.66 -71.23
N PHE A 493 6.40 44.74 -70.81
CA PHE A 493 5.93 46.11 -71.03
C PHE A 493 7.06 46.99 -71.53
N ARG A 494 6.72 48.12 -72.16
CA ARG A 494 7.72 49.04 -72.70
C ARG A 494 7.62 50.42 -72.07
N ILE A 495 8.78 51.01 -71.84
CA ILE A 495 8.95 52.38 -71.33
C ILE A 495 9.54 53.23 -72.46
N GLN A 496 9.02 54.44 -72.63
CA GLN A 496 9.61 55.45 -73.52
C GLN A 496 10.00 56.70 -72.73
N THR A 497 11.18 57.23 -73.04
CA THR A 497 11.68 58.50 -72.51
C THR A 497 11.86 59.54 -73.62
N ASP A 498 11.68 60.82 -73.30
CA ASP A 498 11.89 61.94 -74.25
C ASP A 498 13.36 62.21 -74.58
N LYS A 499 14.29 61.51 -73.91
CA LYS A 499 15.73 61.54 -74.13
C LYS A 499 16.28 60.11 -74.26
N PRO A 500 17.35 59.90 -75.03
CA PRO A 500 17.99 58.59 -75.13
C PRO A 500 18.82 58.26 -73.88
N LEU A 501 19.07 56.97 -73.67
CA LEU A 501 19.98 56.47 -72.62
C LEU A 501 19.60 56.94 -71.20
N VAL A 502 18.30 57.04 -70.91
CA VAL A 502 17.78 57.40 -69.59
C VAL A 502 17.60 56.14 -68.76
N LYS A 503 18.17 56.12 -67.55
CA LYS A 503 17.92 55.06 -66.58
C LYS A 503 16.58 55.31 -65.89
N VAL A 504 15.71 54.31 -65.86
CA VAL A 504 14.38 54.36 -65.25
C VAL A 504 14.28 53.26 -64.19
N SER A 505 13.99 53.66 -62.95
CA SER A 505 13.49 52.73 -61.93
C SER A 505 12.00 52.54 -62.12
N TRP A 506 11.57 51.28 -62.11
CA TRP A 506 10.19 50.92 -62.33
C TRP A 506 9.67 50.06 -61.17
N GLN A 507 8.39 50.26 -60.86
CA GLN A 507 7.61 49.38 -60.01
C GLN A 507 6.31 49.03 -60.73
N VAL A 508 5.98 47.75 -60.72
CA VAL A 508 4.71 47.21 -61.17
C VAL A 508 4.03 46.57 -59.98
N THR A 509 2.78 46.95 -59.74
CA THR A 509 1.91 46.20 -58.83
C THR A 509 0.84 45.47 -59.61
N GLY A 510 0.45 44.30 -59.13
CA GLY A 510 -0.64 43.50 -59.70
C GLY A 510 -1.46 42.83 -58.61
N ILE A 511 -2.75 42.69 -58.87
CA ILE A 511 -3.71 42.01 -58.02
C ILE A 511 -3.66 40.52 -58.34
N ARG A 512 -3.47 39.69 -57.33
CA ARG A 512 -3.35 38.23 -57.49
C ARG A 512 -4.66 37.62 -58.00
N HIS A 513 -4.65 36.66 -58.94
CA HIS A 513 -5.87 36.04 -59.52
C HIS A 513 -5.80 34.53 -59.78
N ASP A 514 -4.86 33.80 -59.17
CA ASP A 514 -4.89 32.34 -59.24
C ASP A 514 -6.17 31.76 -58.55
N PRO A 515 -6.53 30.49 -58.82
CA PRO A 515 -7.79 29.91 -58.34
C PRO A 515 -8.00 30.00 -56.82
N PHE A 516 -6.94 29.94 -56.00
CA PHE A 516 -7.07 30.07 -54.55
C PHE A 516 -7.44 31.50 -54.16
N ALA A 517 -6.80 32.50 -54.76
CA ALA A 517 -7.02 33.91 -54.47
C ALA A 517 -8.44 34.38 -54.87
N GLU A 518 -9.00 33.85 -55.96
CA GLU A 518 -10.35 34.19 -56.40
C GLU A 518 -11.45 33.65 -55.46
N VAL A 519 -11.25 32.45 -54.91
CA VAL A 519 -12.23 31.84 -53.99
C VAL A 519 -12.07 32.38 -52.56
N ASN A 520 -10.88 32.82 -52.17
CA ASN A 520 -10.53 33.19 -50.79
C ASN A 520 -10.09 34.65 -50.68
N ARG A 521 -10.78 35.57 -51.37
CA ARG A 521 -10.53 37.02 -51.23
C ARG A 521 -10.66 37.43 -49.77
N ILE A 522 -9.78 38.33 -49.32
CA ILE A 522 -9.90 38.92 -47.98
C ILE A 522 -11.07 39.90 -48.04
N PRO A 523 -12.14 39.69 -47.26
CA PRO A 523 -13.22 40.68 -47.16
C PRO A 523 -12.63 41.96 -46.55
N VAL A 524 -12.73 43.07 -47.29
CA VAL A 524 -12.21 44.38 -46.83
C VAL A 524 -13.02 44.89 -45.65
N GLU A 525 -14.33 44.60 -45.65
CA GLU A 525 -15.27 44.94 -44.59
C GLU A 525 -16.24 43.76 -44.42
N GLU A 526 -16.53 43.41 -43.17
CA GLU A 526 -17.49 42.38 -42.80
C GLU A 526 -18.31 42.87 -41.60
N GLU A 527 -19.61 42.60 -41.63
CA GLU A 527 -20.47 42.83 -40.47
C GLU A 527 -20.10 41.87 -39.35
N LYS A 528 -19.92 42.38 -38.14
CA LYS A 528 -19.66 41.51 -36.98
C LYS A 528 -20.79 40.48 -36.81
N PRO A 529 -20.48 39.27 -36.33
CA PRO A 529 -21.49 38.34 -35.85
C PRO A 529 -22.43 39.00 -34.83
N ASP A 530 -23.70 38.57 -34.78
CA ASP A 530 -24.72 39.22 -33.94
C ASP A 530 -24.37 39.22 -32.44
N ASP A 531 -23.62 38.23 -31.97
CA ASP A 531 -23.11 38.09 -30.60
C ASP A 531 -21.86 38.95 -30.32
N GLU A 532 -21.20 39.49 -31.34
CA GLU A 532 -20.05 40.39 -31.22
C GLU A 532 -20.41 41.87 -31.50
N LYS A 533 -21.59 42.14 -32.06
CA LYS A 533 -22.06 43.49 -32.34
C LYS A 533 -22.15 44.32 -31.07
N GLY A 534 -21.58 45.53 -31.11
CA GLY A 534 -21.50 46.44 -29.96
C GLY A 534 -20.29 46.21 -29.04
N HIS A 535 -19.50 45.16 -29.28
CA HIS A 535 -18.29 44.85 -28.50
C HIS A 535 -17.00 45.18 -29.24
N TYR A 536 -15.92 45.45 -28.50
CA TYR A 536 -14.61 45.88 -29.02
C TYR A 536 -13.60 44.74 -28.98
N LEU A 537 -12.74 44.60 -29.98
CA LEU A 537 -11.59 43.68 -29.89
C LEU A 537 -10.59 44.14 -28.83
N TYR A 538 -10.45 45.47 -28.68
CA TYR A 538 -9.50 46.15 -27.79
C TYR A 538 -10.17 47.33 -27.08
N PRO A 539 -11.10 47.09 -26.16
CA PRO A 539 -11.86 48.18 -25.53
C PRO A 539 -10.96 49.28 -24.94
N GLU A 540 -9.84 48.92 -24.32
CA GLU A 540 -8.92 49.84 -23.65
C GLU A 540 -8.32 50.89 -24.58
N VAL A 541 -8.00 50.55 -25.83
CA VAL A 541 -7.42 51.54 -26.78
C VAL A 541 -8.47 52.51 -27.31
N TYR A 542 -9.75 52.16 -27.19
CA TYR A 542 -10.89 53.03 -27.49
C TYR A 542 -11.44 53.74 -26.25
N GLY A 543 -10.78 53.63 -25.09
CA GLY A 543 -11.23 54.23 -23.83
C GLY A 543 -12.49 53.58 -23.24
N LYS A 544 -12.74 52.31 -23.57
CA LYS A 544 -13.89 51.50 -23.14
C LYS A 544 -13.50 50.53 -22.03
N ASP A 545 -14.48 50.10 -21.24
CA ASP A 545 -14.25 49.11 -20.17
C ASP A 545 -13.94 47.74 -20.78
N VAL A 546 -13.06 46.96 -20.14
CA VAL A 546 -12.69 45.60 -20.59
C VAL A 546 -13.91 44.69 -20.78
N ARG A 547 -15.01 44.95 -20.06
CA ARG A 547 -16.30 44.24 -20.16
C ARG A 547 -17.08 44.57 -21.44
N GLU A 548 -16.71 45.63 -22.14
CA GLU A 548 -17.20 45.93 -23.49
C GLU A 548 -16.42 45.16 -24.57
N GLY A 549 -15.47 44.30 -24.18
CA GLY A 549 -14.67 43.50 -25.10
C GLY A 549 -15.42 42.30 -25.69
N VAL A 550 -15.08 41.91 -26.92
CA VAL A 550 -15.64 40.71 -27.60
C VAL A 550 -15.41 39.46 -26.75
N TRP A 551 -14.22 39.31 -26.17
CA TRP A 551 -13.87 38.20 -25.29
C TRP A 551 -14.74 38.11 -24.04
N TYR A 552 -15.21 39.24 -23.51
CA TYR A 552 -16.14 39.25 -22.39
C TYR A 552 -17.55 38.76 -22.79
N ALA A 553 -17.98 39.06 -24.02
CA ALA A 553 -19.26 38.62 -24.56
C ALA A 553 -19.28 37.13 -24.93
N THR A 554 -18.19 36.63 -25.54
CA THR A 554 -18.17 35.30 -26.17
C THR A 554 -17.43 34.23 -25.38
N SER A 555 -16.58 34.59 -24.40
CA SER A 555 -15.82 33.63 -23.59
C SER A 555 -16.26 33.62 -22.12
N PRO A 556 -17.01 32.59 -21.67
CA PRO A 556 -17.42 32.45 -20.27
C PRO A 556 -16.25 32.49 -19.28
N ASN A 557 -15.13 31.85 -19.61
CA ASN A 557 -13.93 31.80 -18.76
C ASN A 557 -13.26 33.17 -18.63
N TYR A 558 -13.18 33.92 -19.73
CA TYR A 558 -12.63 35.28 -19.70
C TYR A 558 -13.54 36.21 -18.87
N ARG A 559 -14.85 36.12 -19.08
CA ARG A 559 -15.87 36.84 -18.31
C ARG A 559 -15.78 36.55 -16.81
N GLU A 560 -15.55 35.30 -16.44
CA GLU A 560 -15.38 34.89 -15.05
C GLU A 560 -14.09 35.45 -14.44
N SER A 561 -12.98 35.40 -15.19
CA SER A 561 -11.69 35.97 -14.73
C SER A 561 -11.74 37.50 -14.47
N ILE A 562 -12.55 38.24 -15.24
CA ILE A 562 -12.75 39.68 -15.06
C ILE A 562 -13.71 39.99 -13.92
N ASN A 563 -14.82 39.24 -13.80
CA ASN A 563 -15.83 39.49 -12.76
C ASN A 563 -15.40 39.00 -11.38
N ASN A 564 -14.45 38.07 -11.33
CA ASN A 564 -14.02 37.46 -10.09
C ASN A 564 -12.49 37.25 -10.11
N PRO A 565 -11.71 38.34 -10.03
CA PRO A 565 -10.24 38.28 -10.13
C PRO A 565 -9.59 37.45 -9.02
N ASP A 566 -10.30 37.19 -7.92
CA ASP A 566 -9.86 36.36 -6.79
C ASP A 566 -10.17 34.85 -6.97
N THR A 567 -10.79 34.42 -8.08
CA THR A 567 -11.10 32.98 -8.31
C THR A 567 -10.10 32.23 -9.18
N THR A 568 -9.03 32.88 -9.66
CA THR A 568 -7.88 32.13 -10.16
C THR A 568 -7.06 31.43 -9.07
N THR A 569 -7.36 31.69 -7.79
CA THR A 569 -6.98 30.80 -6.69
C THR A 569 -8.15 29.85 -6.40
N LEU A 570 -7.88 28.56 -6.54
CA LEU A 570 -8.71 27.44 -6.07
C LEU A 570 -8.79 27.44 -4.51
N GLU A 571 -9.18 28.54 -3.88
CA GLU A 571 -9.35 28.62 -2.41
C GLU A 571 -10.81 28.43 -1.97
N SER A 572 -11.79 28.37 -2.87
CA SER A 572 -13.21 28.32 -2.46
C SER A 572 -13.83 26.92 -2.28
N ILE A 573 -13.06 25.82 -2.30
CA ILE A 573 -13.60 24.49 -1.96
C ILE A 573 -13.51 24.16 -0.46
N HIS A 574 -12.85 24.97 0.36
CA HIS A 574 -12.86 24.80 1.82
C HIS A 574 -13.66 25.88 2.54
N GLY A 575 -14.92 25.56 2.83
CA GLY A 575 -15.61 26.12 4.00
C GLY A 575 -16.98 26.74 3.74
N ALA A 576 -18.03 25.92 3.72
CA ALA A 576 -19.36 26.33 4.19
C ALA A 576 -20.23 25.10 4.49
N GLY A 577 -20.30 24.73 5.77
CA GLY A 577 -21.26 23.75 6.29
C GLY A 577 -21.26 23.81 7.82
N LYS A 578 -22.27 24.48 8.38
CA LYS A 578 -22.58 24.52 9.81
C LYS A 578 -22.92 23.16 10.38
#